data_AF-A0A366WYJ9-F1
#
_entry.id   AF-A0A366WYJ9-F1
#
_cell.length_a   1.000
_cell.length_b   1.000
_cell.length_c   1.000
_cell.angle_alpha   90.00
_cell.angle_beta   90.00
_cell.angle_gamma   90.00
#
_symmetry.space_group_name_H-M   'P 1'
#
loop_
_entity.id
_entity.type
_entity.pdbx_description
1 polymer ?
#
loop_
_entity_poly.entity_id
_entity_poly.type
_entity_poly.pdbx_seq_one_letter_code
_entity_poly.pdbx_strand_id
1 'polypeptide(L)'
;MQISGSKARRQLARLWPGPARRVRQMARLWLLAALGTWAGPVAAQMGAKDIGEWFPDGQTIKDASFQLPTTRYAHGVLGDAIEFGGLSISFDGRNGVTSNVTVELPTDHVFEDMEPRLVDLNLDGHADAVMVVETDMALGAALALYGPSGKIAETPHIGRTNRWLAPVGAADLDGDGHIEIAYIDRPHLAKTLRIWRFSNQRLNEIAQIPGLTNHRIGDDYIFGGIANCGSAPEMILASGNWRRLQSVTFDRGWDVKDLGPLSSKGALEALSCDQNK
;
A
#
# COMPACT_ATOMS: atom_id res chain seq x y z
N MET A 1 -18.34 31.87 -0.96
CA MET A 1 -17.92 32.18 -2.33
C MET A 1 -17.09 31.01 -2.82
N GLN A 2 -17.62 30.31 -3.83
CA GLN A 2 -17.09 29.22 -4.67
C GLN A 2 -16.17 28.11 -4.11
N ILE A 3 -16.78 26.92 -4.13
CA ILE A 3 -16.20 25.58 -4.25
C ILE A 3 -15.71 25.39 -5.70
N SER A 4 -14.51 24.82 -5.92
CA SER A 4 -14.21 23.96 -7.09
C SER A 4 -12.79 23.39 -7.02
N GLY A 5 -12.67 22.13 -6.60
CA GLY A 5 -11.51 21.28 -6.90
C GLY A 5 -12.04 20.09 -7.68
N SER A 6 -11.93 20.13 -9.00
CA SER A 6 -12.42 19.09 -9.90
C SER A 6 -11.54 17.84 -9.75
N LYS A 7 -11.99 16.85 -8.99
CA LYS A 7 -11.48 15.47 -9.09
C LYS A 7 -12.04 14.88 -10.38
N ALA A 8 -11.17 14.54 -11.32
CA ALA A 8 -11.55 13.87 -12.56
C ALA A 8 -12.17 12.51 -12.21
N ARG A 9 -13.48 12.35 -12.49
CA ARG A 9 -14.21 11.09 -12.32
C ARG A 9 -14.03 10.23 -13.57
N ARG A 10 -13.64 8.97 -13.37
CA ARG A 10 -13.49 7.96 -14.43
C ARG A 10 -14.84 7.28 -14.68
N GLN A 11 -15.22 6.98 -15.93
CA GLN A 11 -16.56 6.46 -16.31
C GLN A 11 -16.52 4.98 -16.73
N LEU A 12 -17.47 4.20 -16.19
CA LEU A 12 -17.46 2.73 -16.09
C LEU A 12 -18.34 1.99 -17.11
N ALA A 13 -17.83 0.89 -17.70
CA ALA A 13 -18.64 -0.16 -18.33
C ALA A 13 -18.03 -1.58 -18.12
N ARG A 14 -18.85 -2.53 -17.62
CA ARG A 14 -18.48 -3.90 -17.20
C ARG A 14 -18.82 -4.94 -18.26
N LEU A 15 -18.25 -6.16 -18.17
CA LEU A 15 -18.92 -7.47 -18.30
C LEU A 15 -18.00 -8.66 -17.86
N TRP A 16 -18.58 -9.67 -17.19
CA TRP A 16 -18.03 -10.95 -16.64
C TRP A 16 -18.39 -12.14 -17.60
N PRO A 17 -18.24 -13.50 -17.35
CA PRO A 17 -17.90 -14.33 -16.16
C PRO A 17 -16.81 -15.45 -16.43
N GLY A 18 -16.27 -16.23 -15.46
CA GLY A 18 -16.82 -17.48 -14.89
C GLY A 18 -15.79 -18.66 -14.83
N PRO A 19 -16.04 -19.79 -14.09
CA PRO A 19 -15.06 -20.42 -13.15
C PRO A 19 -14.85 -21.97 -13.20
N ALA A 20 -13.95 -22.55 -12.37
CA ALA A 20 -13.99 -23.93 -11.77
C ALA A 20 -12.80 -24.16 -10.78
N ARG A 21 -12.94 -24.44 -9.46
CA ARG A 21 -13.28 -25.66 -8.65
C ARG A 21 -12.11 -26.64 -8.25
N ARG A 22 -11.76 -26.61 -6.94
CA ARG A 22 -11.43 -27.65 -5.89
C ARG A 22 -10.32 -28.72 -6.13
N VAL A 23 -9.53 -29.18 -5.14
CA VAL A 23 -9.87 -30.12 -4.02
C VAL A 23 -8.62 -30.44 -3.09
N ARG A 24 -8.82 -30.49 -1.74
CA ARG A 24 -8.27 -31.33 -0.58
C ARG A 24 -6.78 -31.78 -0.50
N GLN A 25 -6.14 -32.21 0.61
CA GLN A 25 -6.19 -32.18 2.11
C GLN A 25 -4.90 -32.91 2.60
N MET A 26 -4.42 -32.63 3.83
CA MET A 26 -3.72 -33.50 4.85
C MET A 26 -2.56 -32.74 5.53
N ALA A 27 -2.64 -32.35 6.81
CA ALA A 27 -2.52 -33.11 8.08
C ALA A 27 -1.07 -33.49 8.48
N ARG A 28 -0.53 -32.88 9.55
CA ARG A 28 -0.14 -33.53 10.84
C ARG A 28 0.67 -32.61 11.75
N LEU A 29 0.35 -32.70 13.05
CA LEU A 29 0.98 -32.04 14.20
C LEU A 29 2.36 -32.64 14.53
N TRP A 30 3.23 -31.81 15.09
CA TRP A 30 4.17 -32.20 16.14
C TRP A 30 4.26 -31.10 17.20
N LEU A 31 3.98 -31.50 18.44
CA LEU A 31 4.21 -30.78 19.70
C LEU A 31 5.57 -31.19 20.24
N LEU A 32 6.41 -30.24 20.64
CA LEU A 32 7.35 -30.42 21.76
C LEU A 32 7.56 -29.08 22.47
N ALA A 33 7.33 -29.13 23.78
CA ALA A 33 7.57 -28.05 24.73
C ALA A 33 9.04 -28.00 25.15
N ALA A 34 9.58 -26.80 25.35
CA ALA A 34 10.79 -26.59 26.13
C ALA A 34 10.59 -25.34 27.02
N LEU A 35 10.62 -25.58 28.33
CA LEU A 35 10.68 -24.56 29.38
C LEU A 35 12.07 -23.94 29.38
N GLY A 36 12.14 -22.62 29.24
CA GLY A 36 13.35 -21.83 29.46
C GLY A 36 12.95 -20.44 29.97
N THR A 37 13.21 -20.18 31.25
CA THR A 37 13.08 -18.86 31.85
C THR A 37 14.06 -17.89 31.18
N TRP A 38 13.53 -16.86 30.52
CA TRP A 38 14.31 -15.73 30.04
C TRP A 38 13.74 -14.44 30.62
N ALA A 39 14.64 -13.63 31.18
CA ALA A 39 14.37 -12.32 31.72
C ALA A 39 13.60 -11.47 30.69
N GLY A 40 12.49 -10.87 31.13
CA GLY A 40 11.71 -9.98 30.27
C GLY A 40 12.60 -8.83 29.78
N PRO A 41 12.55 -8.46 28.49
CA PRO A 41 13.28 -7.31 28.04
C PRO A 41 12.65 -6.09 28.72
N VAL A 42 13.51 -5.32 29.37
CA VAL A 42 13.31 -3.89 29.58
C VAL A 42 12.83 -3.32 28.24
N ALA A 43 11.73 -2.57 28.25
CA ALA A 43 11.32 -1.78 27.09
C ALA A 43 12.44 -0.79 26.79
N ALA A 44 13.36 -1.22 25.91
CA ALA A 44 14.33 -0.33 25.31
C ALA A 44 13.53 0.56 24.39
N GLN A 45 13.46 1.85 24.69
CA GLN A 45 13.16 2.86 23.69
C GLN A 45 14.22 2.73 22.60
N MET A 46 13.89 2.00 21.54
CA MET A 46 14.70 1.93 20.32
C MET A 46 14.56 3.30 19.65
N GLY A 47 15.63 4.08 19.72
CA GLY A 47 15.76 5.33 18.99
C GLY A 47 16.11 5.07 17.52
N ALA A 48 16.00 6.11 16.70
CA ALA A 48 16.18 6.22 15.24
C ALA A 48 17.47 5.64 14.59
N LYS A 49 18.19 4.72 15.25
CA LYS A 49 19.47 4.16 14.78
C LYS A 49 19.33 2.92 13.90
N ASP A 50 18.18 2.27 13.84
CA ASP A 50 18.06 0.97 13.16
C ASP A 50 17.46 1.03 11.75
N ILE A 51 16.98 2.19 11.25
CA ILE A 51 16.55 2.37 9.84
C ILE A 51 17.70 2.18 8.81
N GLY A 52 18.92 1.94 9.27
CA GLY A 52 20.08 1.64 8.43
C GLY A 52 20.51 2.85 7.60
N GLU A 53 21.14 3.84 8.25
CA GLU A 53 21.83 5.00 7.66
C GLU A 53 21.25 5.58 6.35
N TRP A 54 19.95 5.49 6.13
CA TRP A 54 19.27 6.24 5.09
C TRP A 54 18.61 7.42 5.77
N PHE A 55 19.29 8.56 5.68
CA PHE A 55 18.70 9.82 6.02
C PHE A 55 18.32 10.49 4.70
N PRO A 56 17.03 10.82 4.50
CA PRO A 56 16.70 11.72 3.40
C PRO A 56 17.53 12.99 3.57
N ASP A 57 17.76 13.71 2.47
CA ASP A 57 18.64 14.88 2.42
C ASP A 57 18.11 16.11 3.19
N GLY A 58 17.41 15.92 4.32
CA GLY A 58 16.69 16.96 5.07
C GLY A 58 15.62 17.62 4.22
N GLN A 59 15.00 16.85 3.33
CA GLN A 59 13.93 17.32 2.44
C GLN A 59 12.59 16.83 2.97
N THR A 60 11.59 17.70 2.96
CA THR A 60 10.22 17.34 3.34
C THR A 60 9.32 17.44 2.12
N ILE A 61 8.77 16.32 1.68
CA ILE A 61 7.78 16.27 0.61
C ILE A 61 6.46 16.85 1.14
N LYS A 62 5.92 17.81 0.39
CA LYS A 62 4.68 18.53 0.74
C LYS A 62 3.49 18.02 -0.05
N ASP A 63 3.72 17.63 -1.31
CA ASP A 63 2.68 17.18 -2.21
C ASP A 63 3.24 16.35 -3.36
N ALA A 64 2.40 15.52 -3.96
CA ALA A 64 2.73 14.75 -5.15
C ALA A 64 1.50 14.55 -6.04
N SER A 65 1.69 14.61 -7.36
CA SER A 65 0.62 14.42 -8.34
C SER A 65 1.10 13.70 -9.60
N PHE A 66 0.25 12.86 -10.17
CA PHE A 66 0.52 12.26 -11.47
C PHE A 66 0.40 13.29 -12.60
N GLN A 67 1.28 13.16 -13.58
CA GLN A 67 1.40 14.03 -14.75
C GLN A 67 1.53 13.19 -16.03
N LEU A 68 1.44 13.85 -17.18
CA LEU A 68 1.65 13.23 -18.49
C LEU A 68 0.69 12.04 -18.73
N PRO A 69 -0.64 12.28 -18.75
CA PRO A 69 -1.62 11.22 -18.99
C PRO A 69 -1.33 10.53 -20.34
N THR A 70 -1.45 9.21 -20.36
CA THR A 70 -1.05 8.39 -21.51
C THR A 70 -1.93 7.16 -21.66
N THR A 71 -2.07 6.71 -22.89
CA THR A 71 -2.80 5.49 -23.28
C THR A 71 -1.86 4.37 -23.73
N ARG A 72 -0.55 4.51 -23.45
CA ARG A 72 0.48 3.53 -23.88
C ARG A 72 0.35 2.15 -23.24
N TYR A 73 -0.40 2.05 -22.14
CA TYR A 73 -0.67 0.81 -21.43
C TYR A 73 -2.16 0.72 -21.08
N ALA A 74 -2.91 -0.03 -21.89
CA ALA A 74 -4.37 -0.09 -21.79
C ALA A 74 -4.85 -1.30 -20.96
N HIS A 75 -4.51 -1.33 -19.67
CA HIS A 75 -5.01 -2.40 -18.77
C HIS A 75 -6.47 -2.16 -18.38
N GLY A 76 -6.84 -0.91 -18.06
CA GLY A 76 -8.25 -0.52 -17.97
C GLY A 76 -8.95 -0.89 -16.67
N VAL A 77 -8.22 -1.25 -15.60
CA VAL A 77 -8.83 -1.78 -14.37
C VAL A 77 -9.29 -0.70 -13.39
N LEU A 78 -8.84 0.54 -13.54
CA LEU A 78 -9.05 1.66 -12.62
C LEU A 78 -10.17 2.62 -13.07
N GLY A 79 -11.18 2.11 -13.78
CA GLY A 79 -12.34 2.88 -14.22
C GLY A 79 -12.15 3.67 -15.52
N ASP A 80 -10.94 3.75 -16.05
CA ASP A 80 -10.64 4.15 -17.44
C ASP A 80 -9.37 3.42 -17.92
N ALA A 81 -8.88 3.75 -19.12
CA ALA A 81 -7.65 3.21 -19.72
C ALA A 81 -6.54 4.29 -19.89
N ILE A 82 -6.50 5.26 -18.98
CA ILE A 82 -5.50 6.33 -18.91
C ILE A 82 -4.62 6.08 -17.70
N GLU A 83 -3.32 5.94 -17.97
CA GLU A 83 -2.27 5.87 -16.96
C GLU A 83 -1.39 7.12 -17.06
N PHE A 84 -0.32 7.19 -16.27
CA PHE A 84 0.52 8.39 -16.20
C PHE A 84 1.98 8.11 -16.53
N GLY A 85 2.58 9.00 -17.32
CA GLY A 85 3.99 8.94 -17.69
C GLY A 85 4.91 9.70 -16.74
N GLY A 86 4.36 10.50 -15.82
CA GLY A 86 5.16 11.31 -14.90
C GLY A 86 4.57 11.46 -13.50
N LEU A 87 5.45 11.81 -12.56
CA LEU A 87 5.14 12.09 -11.16
C LEU A 87 5.77 13.43 -10.79
N SER A 88 4.95 14.42 -10.45
CA SER A 88 5.39 15.69 -9.88
C SER A 88 5.50 15.56 -8.37
N ILE A 89 6.59 16.05 -7.79
CA ILE A 89 6.86 16.05 -6.35
C ILE A 89 7.23 17.47 -5.92
N SER A 90 6.48 18.02 -4.96
CA SER A 90 6.76 19.30 -4.30
C SER A 90 7.43 19.03 -2.95
N PHE A 91 8.54 19.69 -2.66
CA PHE A 91 9.30 19.45 -1.44
C PHE A 91 10.02 20.71 -0.95
N ASP A 92 10.17 20.83 0.37
CA ASP A 92 11.03 21.85 0.99
C ASP A 92 12.45 21.28 1.09
N GLY A 93 13.43 22.00 0.52
CA GLY A 93 14.84 21.68 0.71
C GLY A 93 15.37 22.08 2.08
N ARG A 94 16.63 21.73 2.42
CA ARG A 94 17.26 22.09 3.71
C ARG A 94 17.28 23.58 4.03
N ASN A 95 17.23 24.42 2.99
CA ASN A 95 17.17 25.88 3.10
C ASN A 95 15.75 26.41 3.35
N GLY A 96 14.74 25.54 3.49
CA GLY A 96 13.33 25.89 3.65
C GLY A 96 12.67 26.38 2.36
N VAL A 97 13.34 26.27 1.20
CA VAL A 97 12.78 26.69 -0.09
C VAL A 97 12.01 25.54 -0.71
N THR A 98 10.73 25.78 -1.00
CA THR A 98 9.89 24.85 -1.74
C THR A 98 10.35 24.77 -3.21
N SER A 99 10.62 23.56 -3.67
CA SER A 99 10.99 23.22 -5.03
C SER A 99 10.03 22.18 -5.59
N ASN A 100 9.99 22.06 -6.92
CA ASN A 100 9.22 21.02 -7.61
C ASN A 100 10.14 20.27 -8.57
N VAL A 101 9.96 18.96 -8.65
CA VAL A 101 10.58 18.11 -9.66
C VAL A 101 9.51 17.26 -10.33
N THR A 102 9.70 16.95 -11.62
CA THR A 102 8.90 15.96 -12.32
C THR A 102 9.80 14.79 -12.70
N VAL A 103 9.44 13.60 -12.24
CA VAL A 103 10.02 12.34 -12.68
C VAL A 103 9.23 11.87 -13.89
N GLU A 104 9.90 11.66 -15.02
CA GLU A 104 9.30 11.04 -16.21
C GLU A 104 9.76 9.60 -16.34
N LEU A 105 8.81 8.69 -16.55
CA LEU A 105 9.09 7.28 -16.77
C LEU A 105 9.49 7.00 -18.22
N PRO A 106 10.40 6.04 -18.46
CA PRO A 106 10.66 5.53 -19.80
C PRO A 106 9.37 4.98 -20.44
N THR A 107 9.35 4.87 -21.76
CA THR A 107 8.14 4.57 -22.53
C THR A 107 7.57 3.17 -22.32
N ASP A 108 8.34 2.27 -21.71
CA ASP A 108 7.98 0.90 -21.35
C ASP A 108 7.42 0.77 -19.93
N HIS A 109 7.24 1.88 -19.22
CA HIS A 109 6.66 1.93 -17.87
C HIS A 109 5.45 2.88 -17.82
N VAL A 110 4.60 2.77 -16.82
CA VAL A 110 3.57 3.77 -16.47
C VAL A 110 3.39 3.80 -14.95
N PHE A 111 2.93 4.92 -14.40
CA PHE A 111 2.29 4.91 -13.09
C PHE A 111 0.82 4.51 -13.26
N GLU A 112 0.46 3.33 -12.75
CA GLU A 112 -0.87 2.74 -12.83
C GLU A 112 -1.52 2.77 -11.44
N ASP A 113 -1.97 3.94 -10.99
CA ASP A 113 -2.52 4.14 -9.63
C ASP A 113 -3.59 5.25 -9.64
N MET A 114 -4.34 5.34 -8.55
CA MET A 114 -5.38 6.34 -8.33
C MET A 114 -4.81 7.68 -7.83
N GLU A 115 -3.84 7.63 -6.90
CA GLU A 115 -3.20 8.81 -6.33
C GLU A 115 -1.82 8.45 -5.74
N PRO A 116 -0.82 9.34 -5.84
CA PRO A 116 0.43 9.18 -5.09
C PRO A 116 0.18 9.36 -3.59
N ARG A 117 0.88 8.60 -2.74
CA ARG A 117 0.73 8.65 -1.28
C ARG A 117 2.02 9.07 -0.63
N LEU A 118 2.00 10.11 0.19
CA LEU A 118 3.17 10.57 0.93
C LEU A 118 3.49 9.58 2.06
N VAL A 119 4.77 9.27 2.23
CA VAL A 119 5.28 8.33 3.24
C VAL A 119 6.41 9.01 4.00
N ASP A 120 6.36 8.89 5.32
CA ASP A 120 7.41 9.27 6.26
C ASP A 120 8.18 8.00 6.61
N LEU A 121 9.29 7.74 5.88
CA LEU A 121 10.05 6.50 6.00
C LEU A 121 10.89 6.42 7.27
N ASN A 122 11.26 7.57 7.86
CA ASN A 122 12.13 7.66 9.02
C ASN A 122 11.37 7.91 10.34
N LEU A 123 10.04 8.06 10.28
CA LEU A 123 9.13 8.29 11.40
C LEU A 123 9.40 9.59 12.17
N ASP A 124 9.90 10.63 11.49
CA ASP A 124 10.18 11.94 12.09
C ASP A 124 8.99 12.92 12.05
N GLY A 125 7.87 12.52 11.44
CA GLY A 125 6.67 13.32 11.25
C GLY A 125 6.64 14.09 9.93
N HIS A 126 7.64 13.92 9.06
CA HIS A 126 7.74 14.57 7.76
C HIS A 126 7.87 13.54 6.64
N ALA A 127 7.02 13.65 5.62
CA ALA A 127 7.13 12.77 4.46
C ALA A 127 8.44 13.01 3.70
N ASP A 128 9.12 11.94 3.34
CA ASP A 128 10.39 11.91 2.61
C ASP A 128 10.35 10.99 1.38
N ALA A 129 9.23 10.30 1.17
CA ALA A 129 8.94 9.50 -0.01
C ALA A 129 7.49 9.62 -0.50
N VAL A 130 7.29 9.19 -1.74
CA VAL A 130 6.00 9.05 -2.41
C VAL A 130 5.85 7.60 -2.84
N MET A 131 4.85 6.93 -2.28
CA MET A 131 4.44 5.58 -2.67
C MET A 131 3.50 5.63 -3.88
N VAL A 132 3.85 4.86 -4.90
CA VAL A 132 3.12 4.73 -6.18
C VAL A 132 3.11 3.29 -6.66
N VAL A 133 2.22 2.98 -7.62
CA VAL A 133 2.29 1.75 -8.42
C VAL A 133 2.94 2.05 -9.76
N GLU A 134 4.13 1.51 -9.98
CA GLU A 134 4.84 1.58 -11.26
C GLU A 134 4.69 0.25 -12.00
N THR A 135 4.18 0.30 -13.22
CA THR A 135 3.93 -0.88 -14.04
C THR A 135 4.90 -0.90 -15.21
N ASP A 136 5.72 -1.94 -15.28
CA ASP A 136 6.45 -2.33 -16.49
C ASP A 136 5.45 -3.01 -17.44
N MET A 137 5.46 -2.63 -18.72
CA MET A 137 4.50 -3.12 -19.71
C MET A 137 4.57 -4.64 -19.91
N ALA A 138 5.74 -5.26 -19.74
CA ALA A 138 5.98 -6.69 -19.91
C ALA A 138 5.87 -7.46 -18.59
N LEU A 139 6.29 -6.88 -17.48
CA LEU A 139 6.44 -7.55 -16.18
C LEU A 139 5.31 -7.26 -15.19
N GLY A 140 4.49 -6.24 -15.45
CA GLY A 140 3.37 -5.84 -14.59
C GLY A 140 3.80 -4.90 -13.44
N ALA A 141 2.89 -4.70 -12.49
CA ALA A 141 3.06 -3.72 -11.43
C ALA A 141 4.17 -4.08 -10.42
N ALA A 142 4.79 -3.04 -9.89
CA ALA A 142 5.60 -3.03 -8.68
C ALA A 142 5.12 -1.87 -7.81
N LEU A 143 5.22 -2.02 -6.49
CA LEU A 143 5.04 -0.87 -5.60
C LEU A 143 6.41 -0.21 -5.43
N ALA A 144 6.47 1.10 -5.68
CA ALA A 144 7.70 1.87 -5.68
C ALA A 144 7.60 3.07 -4.73
N LEU A 145 8.75 3.43 -4.16
CA LEU A 145 8.96 4.64 -3.36
C LEU A 145 9.83 5.60 -4.16
N TYR A 146 9.38 6.83 -4.32
CA TYR A 146 10.08 7.90 -5.02
C TYR A 146 10.37 9.06 -4.08
N GLY A 147 11.54 9.67 -4.22
CA GLY A 147 11.87 10.97 -3.64
C GLY A 147 12.21 11.99 -4.72
N PRO A 148 12.56 13.23 -4.34
CA PRO A 148 12.95 14.26 -5.29
C PRO A 148 14.16 13.90 -6.17
N SER A 149 15.03 13.00 -5.67
CA SER A 149 16.19 12.48 -6.39
C SER A 149 15.88 11.28 -7.30
N GLY A 150 14.61 10.85 -7.39
CA GLY A 150 14.17 9.70 -8.19
C GLY A 150 13.73 8.50 -7.34
N LYS A 151 13.76 7.30 -7.93
CA LYS A 151 13.32 6.05 -7.29
C LYS A 151 14.25 5.70 -6.12
N ILE A 152 13.66 5.46 -4.94
CA ILE A 152 14.36 5.06 -3.70
C ILE A 152 14.42 3.53 -3.62
N ALA A 153 13.28 2.87 -3.76
CA ALA A 153 13.15 1.42 -3.68
C ALA A 153 11.89 0.94 -4.41
N GLU A 154 11.84 -0.34 -4.78
CA GLU A 154 10.66 -0.98 -5.33
C GLU A 154 10.57 -2.46 -4.91
N THR A 155 9.36 -3.01 -4.95
CA THR A 155 9.16 -4.46 -4.87
C THR A 155 9.44 -5.11 -6.23
N PRO A 156 9.70 -6.43 -6.30
CA PRO A 156 9.70 -7.13 -7.58
C PRO A 156 8.38 -6.97 -8.34
N HIS A 157 8.45 -6.92 -9.67
CA HIS A 157 7.26 -6.94 -10.52
C HIS A 157 6.45 -8.23 -10.32
N ILE A 158 5.12 -8.12 -10.36
CA ILE A 158 4.20 -9.23 -10.05
C ILE A 158 3.87 -10.15 -11.25
N GLY A 159 4.79 -10.22 -12.21
CA GLY A 159 4.90 -11.33 -13.17
C GLY A 159 4.85 -10.92 -14.63
N ARG A 160 3.68 -10.51 -15.12
CA ARG A 160 3.48 -10.22 -16.55
C ARG A 160 2.60 -9.00 -16.77
N THR A 161 2.52 -8.54 -18.02
CA THR A 161 1.56 -7.52 -18.49
C THR A 161 0.15 -7.75 -17.92
N ASN A 162 -0.56 -6.66 -17.63
CA ASN A 162 -1.90 -6.65 -17.04
C ASN A 162 -1.98 -7.38 -15.69
N ARG A 163 -0.92 -7.26 -14.89
CA ARG A 163 -0.92 -7.60 -13.47
C ARG A 163 -0.77 -6.31 -12.68
N TRP A 164 -1.76 -6.06 -11.85
CA TRP A 164 -1.84 -4.88 -11.02
C TRP A 164 -1.96 -5.27 -9.54
N LEU A 165 -1.48 -4.40 -8.66
CA LEU A 165 -1.60 -4.51 -7.20
C LEU A 165 -2.27 -3.25 -6.65
N ALA A 166 -3.00 -3.39 -5.55
CA ALA A 166 -3.71 -2.27 -4.95
C ALA A 166 -3.06 -1.87 -3.62
N PRO A 167 -2.48 -0.66 -3.51
CA PRO A 167 -1.96 -0.14 -2.26
C PRO A 167 -2.99 -0.16 -1.13
N VAL A 168 -2.57 -0.51 0.07
CA VAL A 168 -3.36 -0.36 1.30
C VAL A 168 -2.87 0.87 2.09
N GLY A 169 -1.55 1.04 2.19
CA GLY A 169 -0.94 2.16 2.90
C GLY A 169 0.49 1.86 3.32
N ALA A 170 1.07 2.78 4.09
CA ALA A 170 2.35 2.62 4.76
C ALA A 170 2.23 3.06 6.22
N ALA A 171 2.81 2.31 7.15
CA ALA A 171 2.88 2.61 8.58
C ALA A 171 3.90 1.67 9.25
N ASP A 172 4.31 1.98 10.48
CA ASP A 172 4.98 1.02 11.36
C ASP A 172 3.92 0.03 11.87
N LEU A 173 3.73 -1.06 11.13
CA LEU A 173 2.62 -1.99 11.30
C LEU A 173 2.82 -2.91 12.50
N ASP A 174 4.06 -3.29 12.81
CA ASP A 174 4.39 -4.17 13.95
C ASP A 174 5.05 -3.44 15.13
N GLY A 175 5.28 -2.13 15.02
CA GLY A 175 5.71 -1.27 16.13
C GLY A 175 7.21 -1.38 16.45
N ASP A 176 8.02 -1.82 15.49
CA ASP A 176 9.46 -2.00 15.69
C ASP A 176 10.32 -0.81 15.23
N GLY A 177 9.67 0.29 14.83
CA GLY A 177 10.34 1.53 14.43
C GLY A 177 10.77 1.54 12.97
N HIS A 178 10.30 0.60 12.16
CA HIS A 178 10.45 0.60 10.72
C HIS A 178 9.11 0.85 10.03
N ILE A 179 9.13 1.47 8.85
CA ILE A 179 7.94 1.53 8.01
C ILE A 179 7.78 0.23 7.24
N GLU A 180 6.56 -0.30 7.28
CA GLU A 180 6.06 -1.25 6.31
C GLU A 180 5.11 -0.59 5.31
N ILE A 181 5.17 -1.07 4.08
CA ILE A 181 4.15 -0.85 3.07
C ILE A 181 3.27 -2.09 2.96
N ALA A 182 1.98 -1.89 2.74
CA ALA A 182 1.02 -2.95 2.54
C ALA A 182 0.29 -2.78 1.21
N TYR A 183 0.10 -3.88 0.48
CA TYR A 183 -0.72 -3.91 -0.74
C TYR A 183 -1.41 -5.27 -0.92
N ILE A 184 -2.48 -5.27 -1.73
CA ILE A 184 -3.10 -6.51 -2.22
C ILE A 184 -2.51 -6.89 -3.59
N ASP A 185 -1.83 -8.02 -3.65
CA ASP A 185 -1.38 -8.65 -4.89
C ASP A 185 -2.59 -9.13 -5.71
N ARG A 186 -2.72 -8.61 -6.94
CA ARG A 186 -3.76 -8.94 -7.92
C ARG A 186 -5.13 -9.04 -7.25
N PRO A 187 -5.75 -7.92 -6.86
CA PRO A 187 -6.98 -7.91 -6.05
C PRO A 187 -8.17 -8.61 -6.70
N HIS A 188 -8.11 -8.89 -8.01
CA HIS A 188 -9.12 -9.65 -8.74
C HIS A 188 -8.76 -11.13 -8.93
N LEU A 189 -7.51 -11.52 -8.69
CA LEU A 189 -6.98 -12.87 -8.90
C LEU A 189 -6.44 -13.48 -7.60
N ALA A 190 -5.25 -13.05 -7.16
CA ALA A 190 -4.52 -13.67 -6.05
C ALA A 190 -5.11 -13.27 -4.69
N LYS A 191 -5.58 -12.03 -4.53
CA LYS A 191 -6.26 -11.56 -3.31
C LYS A 191 -5.45 -11.85 -2.05
N THR A 192 -4.17 -11.50 -2.14
CA THR A 192 -3.19 -11.77 -1.08
C THR A 192 -2.67 -10.44 -0.58
N LEU A 193 -2.87 -10.17 0.70
CA LEU A 193 -2.22 -9.05 1.38
C LEU A 193 -0.75 -9.40 1.53
N ARG A 194 0.13 -8.47 1.16
CA ARG A 194 1.57 -8.55 1.33
C ARG A 194 2.04 -7.35 2.13
N ILE A 195 2.98 -7.58 3.05
CA ILE A 195 3.64 -6.55 3.86
C ILE A 195 5.12 -6.58 3.53
N TRP A 196 5.67 -5.41 3.20
CA TRP A 196 7.09 -5.23 2.92
C TRP A 196 7.68 -4.18 3.83
N ARG A 197 8.78 -4.52 4.51
CA ARG A 197 9.53 -3.59 5.35
C ARG A 197 10.51 -2.79 4.51
N PHE A 198 10.54 -1.48 4.74
CA PHE A 198 11.61 -0.63 4.25
C PHE A 198 12.81 -0.68 5.21
N SER A 199 13.94 -1.15 4.73
CA SER A 199 15.21 -1.10 5.46
C SER A 199 16.40 -1.07 4.51
N ASN A 200 17.43 -0.27 4.83
CA ASN A 200 18.63 -0.14 4.00
C ASN A 200 18.31 0.19 2.53
N GLN A 201 17.37 1.11 2.28
CA GLN A 201 16.91 1.50 0.92
C GLN A 201 16.36 0.33 0.10
N ARG A 202 15.77 -0.68 0.76
CA ARG A 202 15.17 -1.84 0.11
C ARG A 202 13.83 -2.18 0.73
N LEU A 203 12.96 -2.74 -0.09
CA LEU A 203 11.71 -3.33 0.35
C LEU A 203 11.89 -4.84 0.47
N ASN A 204 11.68 -5.38 1.67
CA ASN A 204 11.80 -6.80 1.96
C ASN A 204 10.43 -7.36 2.40
N GLU A 205 9.91 -8.39 1.73
CA GLU A 205 8.64 -9.02 2.15
C GLU A 205 8.83 -9.67 3.51
N ILE A 206 8.00 -9.30 4.49
CA ILE A 206 8.04 -9.88 5.84
C ILE A 206 6.83 -10.76 6.13
N ALA A 207 5.71 -10.55 5.43
CA ALA A 207 4.50 -11.33 5.65
C ALA A 207 3.56 -11.30 4.44
N GLN A 208 2.78 -12.37 4.28
CA GLN A 208 1.64 -12.40 3.37
C GLN A 208 0.50 -13.27 3.92
N ILE A 209 -0.74 -12.92 3.58
CA ILE A 209 -1.94 -13.70 3.92
C ILE A 209 -2.97 -13.64 2.78
N PRO A 210 -3.51 -14.79 2.32
CA PRO A 210 -4.51 -14.83 1.26
C PRO A 210 -5.90 -14.47 1.78
N GLY A 211 -6.83 -14.23 0.86
CA GLY A 211 -8.26 -14.11 1.15
C GLY A 211 -8.71 -12.68 1.47
N LEU A 212 -7.93 -11.67 1.08
CA LEU A 212 -8.24 -10.24 1.27
C LEU A 212 -8.20 -9.49 -0.05
N THR A 213 -9.00 -8.43 -0.16
CA THR A 213 -9.06 -7.58 -1.36
C THR A 213 -9.55 -6.18 -1.01
N ASN A 214 -9.21 -5.22 -1.86
CA ASN A 214 -9.55 -3.80 -1.70
C ASN A 214 -9.92 -3.14 -3.04
N HIS A 215 -10.07 -3.89 -4.14
CA HIS A 215 -10.40 -3.29 -5.42
C HIS A 215 -11.23 -4.21 -6.33
N ARG A 216 -12.27 -3.67 -6.98
CA ARG A 216 -13.03 -4.37 -8.03
C ARG A 216 -12.70 -3.76 -9.38
N ILE A 217 -12.73 -4.58 -10.43
CA ILE A 217 -12.47 -4.11 -11.79
C ILE A 217 -13.44 -2.96 -12.12
N GLY A 218 -12.82 -1.83 -12.49
CA GLY A 218 -13.50 -0.63 -12.93
C GLY A 218 -13.83 0.36 -11.80
N ASP A 219 -13.64 0.00 -10.52
CA ASP A 219 -13.78 0.99 -9.47
C ASP A 219 -12.71 2.10 -9.69
N ASP A 220 -13.10 3.36 -9.53
CA ASP A 220 -12.21 4.52 -9.62
C ASP A 220 -11.74 4.95 -8.22
N TYR A 221 -11.59 3.98 -7.33
CA TYR A 221 -11.11 4.14 -5.97
C TYR A 221 -10.57 2.80 -5.44
N ILE A 222 -9.68 2.87 -4.47
CA ILE A 222 -9.23 1.71 -3.70
C ILE A 222 -9.97 1.71 -2.36
N PHE A 223 -10.59 0.59 -2.02
CA PHE A 223 -11.40 0.44 -0.81
C PHE A 223 -10.52 0.24 0.43
N GLY A 224 -10.88 0.89 1.54
CA GLY A 224 -10.19 0.67 2.80
C GLY A 224 -8.87 1.44 2.89
N GLY A 225 -7.97 0.96 3.73
CA GLY A 225 -6.72 1.65 4.04
C GLY A 225 -6.19 1.28 5.42
N ILE A 226 -5.21 2.03 5.90
CA ILE A 226 -4.69 1.91 7.28
C ILE A 226 -5.42 2.90 8.18
N ALA A 227 -5.92 2.41 9.30
CA ALA A 227 -6.49 3.19 10.39
C ALA A 227 -5.55 3.16 11.60
N ASN A 228 -5.43 4.27 12.34
CA ASN A 228 -4.64 4.32 13.57
C ASN A 228 -5.56 4.65 14.76
N CYS A 229 -6.26 3.64 15.25
CA CYS A 229 -7.36 3.77 16.21
C CYS A 229 -7.00 3.43 17.65
N GLY A 230 -5.74 3.11 17.93
CA GLY A 230 -5.32 2.60 19.22
C GLY A 230 -3.82 2.42 19.28
N SER A 231 -3.37 1.32 19.87
CA SER A 231 -1.95 1.05 20.09
C SER A 231 -1.20 0.54 18.86
N ALA A 232 -1.90 0.06 17.83
CA ALA A 232 -1.30 -0.47 16.61
C ALA A 232 -2.13 -0.08 15.37
N PRO A 233 -1.50 0.15 14.21
CA PRO A 233 -2.22 0.38 12.97
C PRO A 233 -3.04 -0.85 12.53
N GLU A 234 -4.23 -0.59 11.99
CA GLU A 234 -5.14 -1.62 11.48
C GLU A 234 -5.38 -1.44 9.98
N MET A 235 -5.25 -2.51 9.20
CA MET A 235 -5.61 -2.51 7.79
C MET A 235 -7.09 -2.89 7.62
N ILE A 236 -7.89 -1.93 7.19
CA ILE A 236 -9.32 -2.11 6.92
C ILE A 236 -9.48 -2.58 5.47
N LEU A 237 -9.98 -3.81 5.29
CA LEU A 237 -10.02 -4.50 4.00
C LEU A 237 -11.35 -5.23 3.81
N ALA A 238 -11.64 -5.63 2.57
CA ALA A 238 -12.72 -6.56 2.29
C ALA A 238 -12.20 -8.01 2.28
N SER A 239 -13.05 -8.95 2.72
CA SER A 239 -12.79 -10.36 2.48
C SER A 239 -12.71 -10.65 0.98
N GLY A 240 -11.95 -11.66 0.56
CA GLY A 240 -11.69 -11.96 -0.86
C GLY A 240 -12.94 -12.32 -1.67
N ASN A 241 -14.04 -12.67 -1.01
CA ASN A 241 -15.36 -12.89 -1.62
C ASN A 241 -16.28 -11.65 -1.56
N TRP A 242 -15.77 -10.53 -1.06
CA TRP A 242 -16.45 -9.24 -0.90
C TRP A 242 -17.70 -9.27 -0.01
N ARG A 243 -17.74 -10.15 1.00
CA ARG A 243 -18.91 -10.29 1.90
C ARG A 243 -18.72 -9.63 3.26
N ARG A 244 -17.49 -9.55 3.74
CA ARG A 244 -17.17 -9.11 5.10
C ARG A 244 -16.21 -7.93 5.06
N LEU A 245 -16.42 -7.00 5.97
CA LEU A 245 -15.44 -5.99 6.34
C LEU A 245 -14.48 -6.63 7.36
N GLN A 246 -13.18 -6.46 7.16
CA GLN A 246 -12.16 -7.04 8.04
C GLN A 246 -11.19 -5.95 8.50
N SER A 247 -10.86 -5.96 9.80
CA SER A 247 -9.70 -5.26 10.34
C SER A 247 -8.58 -6.29 10.49
N VAL A 248 -7.40 -5.97 9.99
CA VAL A 248 -6.23 -6.85 9.97
C VAL A 248 -5.06 -6.14 10.62
N THR A 249 -4.46 -6.76 11.63
CA THR A 249 -3.24 -6.29 12.27
C THR A 249 -2.13 -7.32 12.11
N PHE A 250 -0.89 -6.86 12.25
CA PHE A 250 0.29 -7.70 12.16
C PHE A 250 1.31 -7.33 13.25
N ASP A 251 1.54 -8.22 14.21
CA ASP A 251 2.68 -8.20 15.15
C ASP A 251 3.15 -9.64 15.30
N ARG A 252 4.26 -9.99 14.63
CA ARG A 252 4.84 -11.35 14.62
C ARG A 252 3.83 -12.46 14.25
N GLY A 253 2.73 -12.09 13.60
CA GLY A 253 1.57 -12.93 13.36
C GLY A 253 0.35 -12.09 12.98
N TRP A 254 -0.66 -12.75 12.42
CA TRP A 254 -1.87 -12.09 11.94
C TRP A 254 -2.98 -12.14 12.99
N ASP A 255 -3.64 -11.01 13.23
CA ASP A 255 -4.98 -10.98 13.79
C ASP A 255 -5.95 -10.41 12.75
N VAL A 256 -7.07 -11.11 12.54
CA VAL A 256 -8.06 -10.80 11.50
C VAL A 256 -9.43 -10.78 12.15
N LYS A 257 -9.92 -9.57 12.40
CA LYS A 257 -11.22 -9.33 13.02
C LYS A 257 -12.28 -9.09 11.96
N ASP A 258 -13.35 -9.88 12.02
CA ASP A 258 -14.55 -9.67 11.21
C ASP A 258 -15.39 -8.54 11.82
N LEU A 259 -15.53 -7.43 11.08
CA LEU A 259 -16.28 -6.24 11.49
C LEU A 259 -17.76 -6.28 11.05
N GLY A 260 -18.21 -7.36 10.41
CA GLY A 260 -19.58 -7.50 9.94
C GLY A 260 -19.71 -7.55 8.42
N PRO A 261 -20.96 -7.48 7.90
CA PRO A 261 -21.21 -7.38 6.48
C PRO A 261 -20.49 -6.18 5.86
N LEU A 262 -19.91 -6.38 4.67
CA LEU A 262 -19.23 -5.30 3.94
C LEU A 262 -20.20 -4.14 3.66
N SER A 263 -19.84 -2.93 4.09
CA SER A 263 -20.56 -1.70 3.76
C SER A 263 -19.60 -0.51 3.73
N SER A 264 -19.84 0.46 2.85
CA SER A 264 -19.03 1.68 2.79
C SER A 264 -19.10 2.48 4.09
N LYS A 265 -20.27 2.52 4.74
CA LYS A 265 -20.45 3.16 6.04
C LYS A 265 -19.56 2.52 7.10
N GLY A 266 -19.62 1.19 7.26
CA GLY A 266 -18.81 0.50 8.25
C GLY A 266 -17.30 0.64 7.99
N ALA A 267 -16.90 0.69 6.72
CA ALA A 267 -15.50 0.94 6.36
C ALA A 267 -15.04 2.35 6.76
N LEU A 268 -15.86 3.36 6.50
CA LEU A 268 -15.57 4.74 6.91
C LEU A 268 -15.48 4.86 8.43
N GLU A 269 -16.45 4.27 9.17
CA GLU A 269 -16.42 4.25 10.64
C GLU A 269 -15.18 3.53 11.18
N ALA A 270 -14.71 2.49 10.50
CA ALA A 270 -13.50 1.76 10.91
C ALA A 270 -12.24 2.59 10.66
N LEU A 271 -12.16 3.25 9.50
CA LEU A 271 -11.05 4.14 9.15
C LEU A 271 -11.00 5.39 10.03
N SER A 272 -12.16 5.93 10.43
CA SER A 272 -12.25 7.11 11.29
C SER A 272 -12.20 6.80 12.79
N CYS A 273 -12.10 5.51 13.15
CA CYS A 273 -12.11 5.07 14.55
C CYS A 273 -13.40 5.39 15.31
N ASP A 274 -14.52 5.53 14.60
CA ASP A 274 -15.85 5.84 15.17
C ASP A 274 -16.64 4.57 15.53
N GLN A 275 -15.95 3.46 15.81
CA GLN A 275 -16.56 2.19 16.20
C GLN A 275 -17.08 2.29 17.65
N ASN A 276 -18.34 2.73 17.82
CA ASN A 276 -19.10 2.97 19.06
C ASN A 276 -19.06 4.39 19.65
N LYS A 277 -19.84 5.29 19.03
CA LYS A 277 -20.69 6.25 19.76
C LYS A 277 -22.14 5.81 19.71
#